data_AF-A0A5C3KYT5-F1
#
_entry.id   AF-A0A5C3KYT5-F1
#
_cell.length_a   1.000
_cell.length_b   1.000
_cell.length_c   1.000
_cell.angle_alpha   90.00
_cell.angle_beta   90.00
_cell.angle_gamma   90.00
#
_symmetry.space_group_name_H-M   'P 1'
#
loop_
_entity.id
_entity.type
_entity.pdbx_description
1 polymer ?
#
loop_
_entity_poly.entity_id
_entity_poly.type
_entity_poly.pdbx_seq_one_letter_code
_entity_poly.pdbx_strand_id
1 'polypeptide(L)'
;MKFDIYNLTDETITVSSSRDEAAAFVYLQPQKPSSAPQGTRKRLYLHRSTPGARTVSSVSSQQLKLQATYEIQLPGAWTRRKGSWKHLAVAEDCPWRIYTHSAAQALVVLPNRNVSSFLADMPNSMPLSSLLLPGTHETMAFYGWPISQCQEESTPLSAQLLAGIRVLDIRLAAVPVSNQFATFPTLSASPGGTPEPQPTAAAPELKLIAYHGIFPMRTPFATILSTIHTFLTSPAGKSETVVMSFKQEDFAVTGHDVWCRLLREEIMNGPGGFKNKDPRTGKRDTGMWFLENRIPKLGEVRGKVVMFSRFYGDVDNWEGGYEGMGIHPTTWPNSEKRGFVWDLKGTTVRTHDWYAIPSFLEIPEKVSLSTAVLYPNMHIPLNFPISQPPDVVPPGPQLNITFLSAAGFPLALPPAIAKGFGWPAWHLGIEGVNSRVARWLIEEFVPDLQSIPKPQLQARARANTKVNTATKDGPVDPDQVYAQKSKLNLRFRFSRTARHVEEDEQKIIAAVDNGAAKDGGVPTVVDGADVNNSNGETQVLPALTAASRRLRGWVMLDYYASDPGLVPLLIECNYRARRSGEEGWP
;
A
#
# COMPACT_ATOMS: atom_id res chain seq x y z
N MET A 1 -24.54 -2.01 24.75
CA MET A 1 -23.30 -1.54 24.08
C MET A 1 -23.69 -0.46 23.07
N LYS A 2 -22.91 0.62 22.96
CA LYS A 2 -23.27 1.81 22.16
C LYS A 2 -22.22 2.02 21.07
N PHE A 3 -22.65 2.23 19.83
CA PHE A 3 -21.75 2.52 18.71
C PHE A 3 -22.46 3.34 17.63
N ASP A 4 -21.68 4.05 16.81
CA ASP A 4 -22.15 4.84 15.68
C ASP A 4 -22.02 4.05 14.38
N ILE A 5 -22.94 4.21 13.43
CA ILE A 5 -22.87 3.60 12.10
C ILE A 5 -22.84 4.68 11.04
N TYR A 6 -21.82 4.63 10.19
CA TYR A 6 -21.64 5.50 9.04
C TYR A 6 -21.93 4.71 7.77
N ASN A 7 -23.06 5.02 7.13
CA ASN A 7 -23.43 4.46 5.84
C ASN A 7 -22.77 5.26 4.73
N LEU A 8 -21.68 4.72 4.17
CA LEU A 8 -20.98 5.31 3.03
C LEU A 8 -21.33 4.62 1.71
N THR A 9 -22.36 3.78 1.66
CA THR A 9 -22.76 3.09 0.42
C THR A 9 -23.49 4.04 -0.53
N ASP A 10 -23.82 3.54 -1.72
CA ASP A 10 -24.60 4.28 -2.72
C ASP A 10 -26.13 4.15 -2.48
N GLU A 11 -26.53 3.43 -1.42
CA GLU A 11 -27.94 3.10 -1.12
C GLU A 11 -28.32 3.36 0.34
N THR A 12 -29.61 3.48 0.60
CA THR A 12 -30.13 3.55 1.98
C THR A 12 -30.13 2.15 2.59
N ILE A 13 -29.60 2.02 3.80
CA ILE A 13 -29.57 0.76 4.54
C ILE A 13 -30.51 0.83 5.75
N THR A 14 -31.24 -0.24 6.00
CA THR A 14 -31.97 -0.45 7.25
C THR A 14 -31.10 -1.28 8.19
N VAL A 15 -31.04 -0.86 9.44
CA VAL A 15 -30.22 -1.48 10.48
C VAL A 15 -31.08 -1.92 11.64
N SER A 16 -30.85 -3.12 12.16
CA SER A 16 -31.40 -3.56 13.45
C SER A 16 -30.34 -4.35 14.24
N SER A 17 -30.62 -4.65 15.52
CA SER A 17 -29.67 -5.37 16.38
C SER A 17 -30.27 -6.55 17.12
N SER A 18 -29.42 -7.53 17.47
CA SER A 18 -29.84 -8.62 18.36
C SER A 18 -30.19 -8.12 19.77
N ARG A 19 -31.13 -8.81 20.44
CA ARG A 19 -31.52 -8.56 21.84
C ARG A 19 -30.74 -9.42 22.85
N ASP A 20 -29.81 -10.27 22.39
CA ASP A 20 -29.19 -11.33 23.19
C ASP A 20 -27.80 -10.92 23.75
N GLU A 21 -27.45 -11.39 24.95
CA GLU A 21 -26.27 -10.96 25.72
C GLU A 21 -24.97 -11.64 25.29
N ALA A 22 -25.03 -12.81 24.66
CA ALA A 22 -23.83 -13.62 24.37
C ALA A 22 -23.08 -13.18 23.10
N ALA A 23 -23.77 -12.62 22.11
CA ALA A 23 -23.19 -12.13 20.86
C ALA A 23 -23.97 -10.93 20.31
N ALA A 24 -23.27 -9.80 20.17
CA ALA A 24 -23.81 -8.59 19.58
C ALA A 24 -23.80 -8.71 18.05
N PHE A 25 -24.98 -8.87 17.45
CA PHE A 25 -25.15 -8.88 15.99
C PHE A 25 -25.84 -7.60 15.53
N VAL A 26 -25.47 -7.17 14.33
CA VAL A 26 -26.16 -6.11 13.58
C VAL A 26 -26.69 -6.71 12.29
N TYR A 27 -27.95 -6.45 11.99
CA TYR A 27 -28.57 -6.87 10.74
C TYR A 27 -28.67 -5.67 9.82
N LEU A 28 -28.17 -5.82 8.60
CA LEU A 28 -28.22 -4.80 7.56
C LEU A 28 -29.10 -5.27 6.40
N GLN A 29 -29.96 -4.39 5.89
CA GLN A 29 -30.88 -4.68 4.78
C GLN A 29 -30.87 -3.51 3.77
N PRO A 30 -30.75 -3.78 2.45
CA PRO A 30 -30.88 -2.74 1.45
C PRO A 30 -32.33 -2.25 1.41
N GLN A 31 -32.54 -0.95 1.28
CA GLN A 31 -33.88 -0.38 1.14
C GLN A 31 -34.10 0.10 -0.30
N LYS A 32 -35.24 -0.25 -0.91
CA LYS A 32 -35.67 0.38 -2.16
C LYS A 32 -35.79 1.90 -1.94
N PRO A 33 -35.44 2.75 -2.93
CA PRO A 33 -35.51 4.19 -2.76
C PRO A 33 -36.96 4.63 -2.54
N SER A 34 -37.33 4.83 -1.27
CA SER A 34 -38.47 5.66 -0.88
C SER A 34 -37.89 6.94 -0.27
N SER A 35 -38.55 8.07 -0.55
CA SER A 35 -38.19 9.44 -0.15
C SER A 35 -37.24 9.51 1.06
N ALA A 36 -36.02 9.98 0.82
CA ALA A 36 -34.92 9.92 1.78
C ALA A 36 -35.26 10.68 3.08
N PRO A 37 -35.22 10.03 4.26
CA PRO A 37 -35.24 10.74 5.52
C PRO A 37 -33.96 11.58 5.67
N GLN A 38 -34.09 12.79 6.21
CA GLN A 38 -32.94 13.66 6.53
C GLN A 38 -32.25 13.14 7.81
N GLY A 39 -30.95 12.81 7.71
CA GLY A 39 -30.10 12.45 8.86
C GLY A 39 -29.07 11.38 8.51
N THR A 40 -27.79 11.65 8.77
CA THR A 40 -26.63 11.01 8.11
C THR A 40 -25.82 10.03 8.96
N ARG A 41 -26.10 9.96 10.25
CA ARG A 41 -25.46 9.11 11.25
C ARG A 41 -26.56 8.69 12.21
N LYS A 42 -26.56 7.42 12.61
CA LYS A 42 -27.31 7.03 13.79
C LYS A 42 -26.48 6.19 14.74
N ARG A 43 -26.91 6.30 15.98
CA ARG A 43 -26.30 5.72 17.16
C ARG A 43 -27.18 4.57 17.58
N LEU A 44 -26.61 3.37 17.59
CA LEU A 44 -27.35 2.16 17.91
C LEU A 44 -27.08 1.76 19.36
N TYR A 45 -28.16 1.41 20.06
CA TYR A 45 -28.11 0.93 21.43
C TYR A 45 -28.39 -0.57 21.48
N LEU A 46 -27.36 -1.36 21.76
CA LEU A 46 -27.54 -2.77 22.13
C LEU A 46 -27.96 -2.82 23.60
N HIS A 47 -29.22 -3.17 23.86
CA HIS A 47 -29.70 -3.42 25.21
C HIS A 47 -29.19 -4.77 25.71
N ARG A 48 -28.74 -4.82 26.98
CA ARG A 48 -28.56 -6.09 27.69
C ARG A 48 -29.95 -6.67 27.98
N SER A 49 -30.14 -7.96 27.75
CA SER A 49 -31.40 -8.59 28.15
C SER A 49 -31.50 -8.59 29.67
N THR A 50 -32.70 -8.32 30.21
CA THR A 50 -32.95 -8.55 31.63
C THR A 50 -32.97 -10.05 31.91
N PRO A 51 -32.37 -10.53 33.02
CA PRO A 51 -32.47 -11.93 33.40
C PRO A 51 -33.95 -12.32 33.54
N GLY A 52 -34.46 -13.15 32.62
CA GLY A 52 -35.87 -13.59 32.59
C GLY A 52 -36.66 -13.21 31.34
N ALA A 53 -36.10 -12.46 30.39
CA ALA A 53 -36.75 -12.23 29.11
C ALA A 53 -36.77 -13.52 28.27
N ARG A 54 -37.97 -13.99 27.88
CA ARG A 54 -38.13 -15.15 26.96
C ARG A 54 -37.31 -14.91 25.69
N THR A 55 -36.45 -15.87 25.36
CA THR A 55 -35.73 -15.99 24.09
C THR A 55 -36.76 -15.99 22.95
N VAL A 56 -36.86 -14.87 22.23
CA VAL A 56 -37.55 -14.86 20.93
C VAL A 56 -36.64 -15.61 19.98
N SER A 57 -37.18 -16.69 19.41
CA SER A 57 -36.49 -17.62 18.51
C SER A 57 -35.60 -16.90 17.51
N SER A 58 -34.36 -17.36 17.40
CA SER A 58 -33.44 -17.06 16.30
C SER A 58 -34.21 -17.07 14.97
N VAL A 59 -34.21 -15.96 14.26
CA VAL A 59 -34.72 -15.91 12.88
C VAL A 59 -33.92 -16.96 12.11
N SER A 60 -34.60 -17.92 11.48
CA SER A 60 -33.88 -19.00 10.78
C SER A 60 -33.06 -18.41 9.63
N SER A 61 -31.88 -18.98 9.37
CA SER A 61 -30.99 -18.52 8.29
C SER A 61 -31.68 -18.54 6.90
N GLN A 62 -32.74 -19.35 6.73
CA GLN A 62 -33.56 -19.38 5.51
C GLN A 62 -34.47 -18.14 5.39
N GLN A 63 -34.95 -17.59 6.50
CA GLN A 63 -35.86 -16.43 6.52
C GLN A 63 -35.12 -15.10 6.28
N LEU A 64 -33.86 -15.01 6.74
CA LEU A 64 -32.96 -13.87 6.46
C LEU A 64 -32.61 -13.76 4.95
N LYS A 65 -32.45 -14.89 4.25
CA LYS A 65 -32.16 -14.94 2.81
C LYS A 65 -33.31 -14.41 1.94
N LEU A 66 -34.56 -14.63 2.34
CA LEU A 66 -35.75 -14.15 1.62
C LEU A 66 -35.92 -12.61 1.68
N GLN A 67 -35.27 -11.93 2.63
CA GLN A 67 -35.36 -10.49 2.86
C GLN A 67 -34.06 -9.72 2.57
N ALA A 68 -33.09 -10.34 1.88
CA ALA A 68 -31.75 -9.75 1.64
C ALA A 68 -31.12 -9.16 2.92
N THR A 69 -31.23 -9.89 4.04
CA THR A 69 -30.73 -9.45 5.34
C THR A 69 -29.37 -10.06 5.63
N TYR A 70 -28.41 -9.20 5.94
CA TYR A 70 -27.03 -9.60 6.21
C TYR A 70 -26.72 -9.47 7.71
N GLU A 71 -26.35 -10.59 8.33
CA GLU A 71 -25.95 -10.65 9.73
C GLU A 71 -24.47 -10.31 9.89
N ILE A 72 -24.18 -9.30 10.71
CA ILE A 72 -22.84 -8.78 10.97
C ILE A 72 -22.48 -9.05 12.43
N GLN A 73 -21.51 -9.93 12.64
CA GLN A 73 -21.00 -10.23 13.97
C GLN A 73 -20.10 -9.08 14.46
N LEU A 74 -20.49 -8.44 15.56
CA LEU A 74 -19.67 -7.40 16.18
C LEU A 74 -18.55 -8.01 17.04
N PRO A 75 -17.44 -7.29 17.21
CA PRO A 75 -16.43 -7.71 18.17
C PRO A 75 -17.01 -7.68 19.60
N GLY A 76 -17.01 -8.83 20.29
CA GLY A 76 -17.63 -8.99 21.62
C GLY A 76 -17.09 -8.09 22.75
N ALA A 77 -15.97 -7.39 22.56
CA ALA A 77 -15.48 -6.36 23.47
C ALA A 77 -14.81 -5.22 22.68
N TRP A 78 -15.49 -4.09 22.58
CA TRP A 78 -15.01 -2.89 21.90
C TRP A 78 -13.93 -2.14 22.69
N THR A 79 -13.88 -2.34 24.01
CA THR A 79 -12.95 -1.67 24.94
C THR A 79 -11.62 -2.41 25.14
N ARG A 80 -11.48 -3.65 24.64
CA ARG A 80 -10.31 -4.51 24.93
C ARG A 80 -9.35 -4.71 23.74
N ARG A 81 -9.65 -4.13 22.57
CA ARG A 81 -8.86 -4.35 21.34
C ARG A 81 -8.05 -3.12 20.97
N LYS A 82 -6.75 -3.32 20.80
CA LYS A 82 -5.74 -2.31 20.41
C LYS A 82 -5.71 -1.97 18.92
N GLY A 83 -6.44 -2.72 18.10
CA GLY A 83 -6.66 -2.35 16.70
C GLY A 83 -7.62 -1.16 16.67
N SER A 84 -7.12 -0.02 16.23
CA SER A 84 -7.92 1.20 16.10
C SER A 84 -9.06 1.00 15.08
N TRP A 85 -8.86 0.10 14.12
CA TRP A 85 -9.87 -0.36 13.17
C TRP A 85 -9.76 -1.88 12.92
N LYS A 86 -10.77 -2.46 12.26
CA LYS A 86 -10.74 -3.85 11.75
C LYS A 86 -11.76 -4.05 10.63
N HIS A 87 -11.36 -4.70 9.53
CA HIS A 87 -12.28 -5.24 8.53
C HIS A 87 -13.06 -6.44 9.09
N LEU A 88 -14.38 -6.41 9.03
CA LEU A 88 -15.24 -7.51 9.46
C LEU A 88 -15.45 -8.51 8.33
N ALA A 89 -15.35 -9.81 8.67
CA ALA A 89 -15.79 -10.85 7.76
C ALA A 89 -17.31 -10.78 7.64
N VAL A 90 -17.80 -10.84 6.41
CA VAL A 90 -19.22 -10.82 6.05
C VAL A 90 -19.49 -11.99 5.10
N ALA A 91 -20.77 -12.31 4.88
CA ALA A 91 -21.15 -13.31 3.89
C ALA A 91 -20.61 -12.94 2.49
N GLU A 92 -20.29 -13.93 1.67
CA GLU A 92 -19.69 -13.73 0.34
C GLU A 92 -20.59 -12.92 -0.61
N ASP A 93 -21.90 -13.08 -0.48
CA ASP A 93 -22.94 -12.36 -1.21
C ASP A 93 -23.34 -11.01 -0.58
N CYS A 94 -22.63 -10.58 0.46
CA CYS A 94 -22.85 -9.27 1.08
C CYS A 94 -22.41 -8.15 0.11
N PRO A 95 -23.32 -7.22 -0.24
CA PRO A 95 -23.00 -6.11 -1.13
C PRO A 95 -22.14 -5.04 -0.46
N TRP A 96 -21.82 -5.20 0.82
CA TRP A 96 -21.09 -4.21 1.60
C TRP A 96 -19.84 -4.79 2.25
N ARG A 97 -18.84 -3.92 2.37
CA ARG A 97 -17.63 -4.12 3.14
C ARG A 97 -17.74 -3.30 4.42
N ILE A 98 -17.41 -3.91 5.56
CA ILE A 98 -17.66 -3.29 6.86
C ILE A 98 -16.35 -3.18 7.64
N TYR A 99 -16.10 -1.98 8.16
CA TYR A 99 -14.96 -1.67 8.99
C TYR A 99 -15.45 -1.23 10.36
N THR A 100 -14.79 -1.71 11.41
CA THR A 100 -14.93 -1.16 12.76
C THR A 100 -13.88 -0.09 12.98
N HIS A 101 -14.20 0.92 13.78
CA HIS A 101 -13.26 1.85 14.38
C HIS A 101 -13.42 1.76 15.90
N SER A 102 -12.57 0.96 16.56
CA SER A 102 -12.71 0.57 17.96
C SER A 102 -12.67 1.77 18.90
N ALA A 103 -11.75 2.72 18.68
CA ALA A 103 -11.56 3.88 19.54
C ALA A 103 -12.76 4.83 19.56
N ALA A 104 -13.45 4.96 18.42
CA ALA A 104 -14.65 5.78 18.31
C ALA A 104 -15.94 4.98 18.51
N GLN A 105 -15.84 3.67 18.75
CA GLN A 105 -16.95 2.73 18.75
C GLN A 105 -17.84 2.96 17.53
N ALA A 106 -17.28 2.79 16.33
CA ALA A 106 -18.01 3.03 15.09
C ALA A 106 -17.94 1.85 14.10
N LEU A 107 -18.96 1.74 13.25
CA LEU A 107 -18.98 0.94 12.04
C LEU A 107 -19.00 1.87 10.83
N VAL A 108 -18.21 1.53 9.82
CA VAL A 108 -18.20 2.19 8.52
C VAL A 108 -18.57 1.15 7.47
N VAL A 109 -19.67 1.40 6.76
CA VAL A 109 -20.24 0.49 5.75
C VAL A 109 -19.96 1.07 4.38
N LEU A 110 -19.22 0.33 3.54
CA LEU A 110 -18.79 0.72 2.19
C LEU A 110 -19.36 -0.25 1.16
N PRO A 111 -19.53 0.14 -0.12
CA PRO A 111 -19.84 -0.80 -1.18
C PRO A 111 -18.75 -1.88 -1.30
N ASN A 112 -19.14 -3.14 -1.50
CA ASN A 112 -18.22 -4.24 -1.77
C ASN A 112 -17.85 -4.25 -3.27
N ARG A 113 -16.96 -3.35 -3.67
CA ARG A 113 -16.54 -3.21 -5.07
C ARG A 113 -15.75 -4.43 -5.54
N ASN A 114 -15.84 -4.74 -6.83
CA ASN A 114 -14.99 -5.76 -7.45
C ASN A 114 -13.55 -5.23 -7.58
N VAL A 115 -12.71 -5.53 -6.58
CA VAL A 115 -11.31 -5.09 -6.54
C VAL A 115 -10.45 -5.71 -7.64
N SER A 116 -10.86 -6.84 -8.23
CA SER A 116 -10.10 -7.48 -9.31
C SER A 116 -10.27 -6.77 -10.67
N SER A 117 -11.30 -5.93 -10.82
CA SER A 117 -11.66 -5.26 -12.07
C SER A 117 -12.13 -3.81 -11.86
N PHE A 118 -11.68 -3.14 -10.79
CA PHE A 118 -12.24 -1.86 -10.37
C PHE A 118 -12.00 -0.72 -11.37
N LEU A 119 -10.99 -0.82 -12.25
CA LEU A 119 -10.77 0.20 -13.27
C LEU A 119 -11.82 0.12 -14.38
N ALA A 120 -12.55 -0.99 -14.53
CA ALA A 120 -13.64 -1.14 -15.49
C ALA A 120 -14.73 -0.08 -15.31
N ASP A 121 -15.00 0.34 -14.07
CA ASP A 121 -16.01 1.34 -13.74
C ASP A 121 -15.57 2.78 -14.08
N MET A 122 -14.28 2.98 -14.35
CA MET A 122 -13.70 4.31 -14.54
C MET A 122 -13.80 4.75 -16.01
N PRO A 123 -13.99 6.05 -16.31
CA PRO A 123 -13.99 6.57 -17.68
C PRO A 123 -12.65 6.39 -18.42
N ASN A 124 -12.70 6.13 -19.72
CA ASN A 124 -11.50 6.02 -20.57
C ASN A 124 -10.68 7.32 -20.67
N SER A 125 -11.32 8.47 -20.50
CA SER A 125 -10.69 9.80 -20.58
C SER A 125 -9.87 10.17 -19.35
N MET A 126 -10.01 9.42 -18.25
CA MET A 126 -9.34 9.72 -16.99
C MET A 126 -7.82 9.58 -17.14
N PRO A 127 -7.01 10.59 -16.75
CA PRO A 127 -5.56 10.43 -16.72
C PRO A 127 -5.17 9.43 -15.62
N LEU A 128 -4.22 8.54 -15.89
CA LEU A 128 -3.80 7.52 -14.92
C LEU A 128 -3.25 8.14 -13.62
N SER A 129 -2.75 9.37 -13.68
CA SER A 129 -2.27 10.12 -12.52
C SER A 129 -3.37 10.64 -11.58
N SER A 130 -4.64 10.64 -12.00
CA SER A 130 -5.76 11.02 -11.14
C SER A 130 -6.38 9.86 -10.37
N LEU A 131 -5.91 8.64 -10.63
CA LEU A 131 -6.32 7.43 -9.91
C LEU A 131 -5.44 7.20 -8.69
N LEU A 132 -6.05 6.64 -7.64
CA LEU A 132 -5.34 6.03 -6.54
C LEU A 132 -5.11 4.55 -6.87
N LEU A 133 -3.87 4.18 -7.17
CA LEU A 133 -3.50 2.81 -7.54
C LEU A 133 -2.75 2.13 -6.39
N PRO A 134 -3.30 1.05 -5.80
CA PRO A 134 -2.57 0.21 -4.86
C PRO A 134 -1.41 -0.50 -5.56
N GLY A 135 -0.29 -0.61 -4.86
CA GLY A 135 0.95 -1.16 -5.37
C GLY A 135 1.72 -1.93 -4.32
N THR A 136 2.67 -2.75 -4.75
CA THR A 136 3.57 -3.46 -3.84
C THR A 136 5.02 -3.04 -4.04
N HIS A 137 5.69 -2.70 -2.94
CA HIS A 137 7.13 -2.47 -2.89
C HIS A 137 7.83 -3.84 -2.94
N GLU A 138 8.90 -3.98 -3.74
CA GLU A 138 9.60 -5.26 -3.89
C GLU A 138 8.59 -6.41 -4.14
N THR A 139 7.77 -6.31 -5.19
CA THR A 139 6.56 -7.12 -5.41
C THR A 139 6.76 -8.62 -5.27
N MET A 140 7.97 -9.09 -5.56
CA MET A 140 8.35 -10.51 -5.55
C MET A 140 9.11 -10.92 -4.28
N ALA A 141 9.27 -10.04 -3.29
CA ALA A 141 10.09 -10.28 -2.11
C ALA A 141 9.43 -11.19 -1.06
N PHE A 142 9.25 -12.46 -1.43
CA PHE A 142 8.60 -13.49 -0.61
C PHE A 142 9.52 -14.13 0.44
N TYR A 143 10.84 -14.02 0.27
CA TYR A 143 11.84 -14.74 1.07
C TYR A 143 12.77 -13.78 1.84
N GLY A 144 13.61 -14.35 2.72
CA GLY A 144 14.61 -13.58 3.48
C GLY A 144 14.07 -12.98 4.79
N TRP A 145 13.05 -13.58 5.38
CA TRP A 145 12.54 -13.20 6.70
C TRP A 145 13.68 -13.20 7.75
N PRO A 146 13.87 -12.14 8.57
CA PRO A 146 13.07 -10.92 8.67
C PRO A 146 13.59 -9.67 7.98
N ILE A 147 14.68 -9.79 7.23
CA ILE A 147 15.43 -8.64 6.73
C ILE A 147 14.94 -8.20 5.36
N SER A 148 14.58 -9.15 4.50
CA SER A 148 14.30 -8.92 3.08
C SER A 148 12.90 -9.37 2.64
N GLN A 149 12.08 -9.93 3.54
CA GLN A 149 10.72 -10.29 3.17
C GLN A 149 9.81 -9.05 3.21
N CYS A 150 9.24 -8.66 2.08
CA CYS A 150 8.28 -7.54 1.97
C CYS A 150 6.86 -8.03 1.66
N GLN A 151 6.75 -9.28 1.19
CA GLN A 151 5.52 -9.93 0.76
C GLN A 151 5.48 -11.37 1.31
N GLU A 152 4.32 -12.02 1.34
CA GLU A 152 4.20 -13.43 1.77
C GLU A 152 4.00 -14.39 0.59
N GLU A 153 4.50 -15.62 0.68
CA GLU A 153 4.31 -16.66 -0.34
C GLU A 153 2.82 -17.00 -0.58
N SER A 154 1.96 -16.77 0.42
CA SER A 154 0.50 -16.89 0.31
C SER A 154 -0.14 -15.79 -0.55
N THR A 155 0.62 -14.76 -0.91
CA THR A 155 0.23 -13.65 -1.77
C THR A 155 1.07 -13.61 -3.05
N PRO A 156 1.06 -14.68 -3.88
CA PRO A 156 1.79 -14.67 -5.15
C PRO A 156 1.27 -13.56 -6.06
N LEU A 157 2.02 -13.22 -7.11
CA LEU A 157 1.69 -12.11 -8.01
C LEU A 157 0.25 -12.16 -8.56
N SER A 158 -0.24 -13.35 -8.93
CA SER A 158 -1.63 -13.51 -9.39
C SER A 158 -2.65 -13.14 -8.30
N ALA A 159 -2.41 -13.52 -7.04
CA ALA A 159 -3.26 -13.16 -5.92
C ALA A 159 -3.19 -11.65 -5.62
N GLN A 160 -2.02 -11.03 -5.72
CA GLN A 160 -1.87 -9.57 -5.60
C GLN A 160 -2.70 -8.83 -6.67
N LEU A 161 -2.62 -9.26 -7.94
CA LEU A 161 -3.39 -8.68 -9.03
C LEU A 161 -4.91 -8.83 -8.81
N LEU A 162 -5.37 -10.00 -8.39
CA LEU A 162 -6.78 -10.25 -8.07
C LEU A 162 -7.25 -9.48 -6.82
N ALA A 163 -6.35 -9.18 -5.88
CA ALA A 163 -6.62 -8.34 -4.72
C ALA A 163 -6.68 -6.83 -5.05
N GLY A 164 -6.35 -6.44 -6.28
CA GLY A 164 -6.45 -5.06 -6.76
C GLY A 164 -5.13 -4.28 -6.81
N ILE A 165 -3.98 -4.96 -6.67
CA ILE A 165 -2.67 -4.36 -6.91
C ILE A 165 -2.50 -4.02 -8.40
N ARG A 166 -2.07 -2.80 -8.70
CA ARG A 166 -1.89 -2.24 -10.05
C ARG A 166 -0.56 -1.53 -10.26
N VAL A 167 0.28 -1.40 -9.23
CA VAL A 167 1.65 -0.86 -9.34
C VAL A 167 2.62 -1.89 -8.79
N LEU A 168 3.57 -2.34 -9.59
CA LEU A 168 4.51 -3.40 -9.23
C LEU A 168 5.94 -2.84 -9.20
N ASP A 169 6.68 -3.04 -8.12
CA ASP A 169 8.11 -2.76 -8.04
C ASP A 169 8.91 -4.05 -8.26
N ILE A 170 9.39 -4.23 -9.49
CA ILE A 170 10.10 -5.41 -9.95
C ILE A 170 11.61 -5.14 -9.92
N ARG A 171 12.29 -5.82 -9.00
CA ARG A 171 13.74 -5.82 -8.88
C ARG A 171 14.33 -7.09 -9.44
N LEU A 172 15.30 -6.96 -10.34
CA LEU A 172 15.86 -8.09 -11.09
C LEU A 172 17.38 -8.15 -10.95
N ALA A 173 17.88 -9.38 -10.93
CA ALA A 173 19.29 -9.72 -11.08
C ALA A 173 19.48 -10.62 -12.30
N ALA A 174 20.64 -10.55 -12.94
CA ALA A 174 21.03 -11.50 -13.99
C ALA A 174 21.72 -12.72 -13.37
N VAL A 175 21.29 -13.91 -13.77
CA VAL A 175 21.86 -15.18 -13.30
C VAL A 175 22.22 -16.10 -14.47
N PRO A 176 23.34 -16.85 -14.38
CA PRO A 176 23.66 -17.88 -15.36
C PRO A 176 22.59 -18.96 -15.44
N VAL A 177 22.21 -19.33 -16.66
CA VAL A 177 21.41 -20.53 -16.92
C VAL A 177 22.34 -21.73 -16.78
N SER A 178 22.22 -22.47 -15.67
CA SER A 178 22.94 -23.74 -15.56
C SER A 178 22.25 -24.78 -16.44
N ASN A 179 22.89 -25.18 -17.54
CA ASN A 179 22.55 -26.45 -18.21
C ASN A 179 22.96 -27.60 -17.29
N GLN A 180 22.08 -28.06 -16.41
CA GLN A 180 22.29 -29.28 -15.62
C GLN A 180 22.16 -30.53 -16.51
N PHE A 181 23.03 -30.68 -17.51
CA PHE A 181 23.38 -31.94 -18.17
C PHE A 181 24.78 -31.81 -18.81
N ALA A 182 25.78 -31.38 -18.04
CA ALA A 182 27.15 -31.74 -18.40
C ALA A 182 27.30 -33.23 -18.05
N THR A 183 27.22 -34.08 -19.07
CA THR A 183 27.62 -35.49 -18.98
C THR A 183 28.97 -35.58 -18.27
N PHE A 184 29.05 -36.44 -17.25
CA PHE A 184 30.33 -36.76 -16.60
C PHE A 184 31.37 -37.08 -17.68
N PRO A 185 32.58 -36.50 -17.63
CA PRO A 185 33.63 -36.90 -18.55
C PRO A 185 33.98 -38.35 -18.25
N THR A 186 33.65 -39.24 -19.18
CA THR A 186 34.23 -40.58 -19.23
C THR A 186 35.74 -40.41 -19.35
N LEU A 187 36.48 -40.78 -18.31
CA LEU A 187 37.93 -40.82 -18.31
C LEU A 187 38.41 -41.88 -19.32
N SER A 188 38.54 -41.48 -20.59
CA SER A 188 39.35 -42.20 -21.57
C SER A 188 40.69 -41.49 -21.65
N ALA A 189 41.66 -42.01 -20.90
CA ALA A 189 43.04 -41.57 -20.97
C ALA A 189 43.72 -42.27 -22.17
N SER A 190 43.94 -41.52 -23.26
CA SER A 190 44.96 -41.85 -24.26
C SER A 190 46.09 -40.81 -24.17
N PRO A 191 47.33 -41.21 -23.82
CA PRO A 191 48.45 -40.29 -23.76
C PRO A 191 49.08 -40.13 -25.15
N GLY A 192 49.07 -38.92 -25.73
CA GLY A 192 49.88 -38.67 -26.93
C GLY A 192 49.47 -37.55 -27.89
N GLY A 193 48.67 -36.56 -27.50
CA GLY A 193 48.33 -35.42 -28.37
C GLY A 193 48.81 -34.09 -27.81
N THR A 194 49.53 -33.30 -28.61
CA THR A 194 49.84 -31.89 -28.35
C THR A 194 48.56 -31.09 -28.02
N PRO A 195 48.59 -30.13 -27.07
CA PRO A 195 47.39 -29.39 -26.71
C PRO A 195 47.00 -28.44 -27.84
N GLU A 196 45.94 -28.81 -28.55
CA GLU A 196 45.19 -27.93 -29.44
C GLU A 196 44.54 -26.81 -28.60
N PRO A 197 44.55 -25.53 -29.04
CA PRO A 197 43.92 -24.46 -28.29
C PRO A 197 42.42 -24.76 -28.16
N GLN A 198 41.97 -24.96 -26.91
CA GLN A 198 40.55 -25.17 -26.62
C GLN A 198 39.72 -24.00 -27.17
N PRO A 199 38.57 -24.24 -27.83
CA PRO A 199 37.66 -23.18 -28.18
C PRO A 199 37.27 -22.44 -26.89
N THR A 200 37.41 -21.11 -26.90
CA THR A 200 37.00 -20.24 -25.80
C THR A 200 35.59 -20.63 -25.37
N ALA A 201 35.44 -21.15 -24.15
CA ALA A 201 34.14 -21.55 -23.63
C ALA A 201 33.16 -20.37 -23.81
N ALA A 202 32.08 -20.60 -24.56
CA ALA A 202 31.06 -19.57 -24.78
C ALA A 202 30.58 -19.04 -23.43
N ALA A 203 30.49 -17.71 -23.30
CA ALA A 203 30.00 -17.09 -22.08
C ALA A 203 28.63 -17.70 -21.72
N PRO A 204 28.36 -17.96 -20.42
CA PRO A 204 27.12 -18.59 -20.01
C PRO A 204 25.92 -17.71 -20.41
N GLU A 205 24.85 -18.33 -20.90
CA GLU A 205 23.59 -17.62 -21.13
C GLU A 205 23.08 -17.06 -19.80
N LEU A 206 22.64 -15.79 -19.80
CA LEU A 206 22.10 -15.12 -18.62
C LEU A 206 20.58 -14.95 -18.77
N LYS A 207 19.85 -15.05 -17.66
CA LYS A 207 18.41 -14.71 -17.56
C LYS A 207 18.16 -13.85 -16.35
N LEU A 208 17.07 -13.09 -16.38
CA LEU A 208 16.64 -12.26 -15.27
C LEU A 208 15.77 -13.04 -14.28
N ILE A 209 16.04 -12.82 -13.00
CA ILE A 209 15.27 -13.37 -11.88
C ILE A 209 14.96 -12.26 -10.88
N ALA A 210 13.81 -12.35 -10.23
CA ALA A 210 13.46 -11.48 -9.12
C ALA A 210 14.46 -11.61 -7.96
N TYR A 211 14.81 -10.49 -7.36
CA TYR A 211 15.84 -10.38 -6.33
C TYR A 211 15.51 -9.27 -5.33
N HIS A 212 15.99 -9.38 -4.09
CA HIS A 212 15.95 -8.29 -3.12
C HIS A 212 17.21 -8.32 -2.25
N GLY A 213 18.02 -7.27 -2.34
CA GLY A 213 19.36 -7.22 -1.74
C GLY A 213 20.23 -8.40 -2.20
N ILE A 214 20.62 -9.26 -1.27
CA ILE A 214 21.45 -10.44 -1.53
C ILE A 214 20.65 -11.75 -1.67
N PHE A 215 19.32 -11.69 -1.62
CA PHE A 215 18.47 -12.87 -1.61
C PHE A 215 17.74 -13.07 -2.96
N PRO A 216 17.84 -14.27 -3.58
CA PRO A 216 17.03 -14.60 -4.75
C PRO A 216 15.58 -14.84 -4.36
N MET A 217 14.66 -14.25 -5.13
CA MET A 217 13.21 -14.42 -4.91
C MET A 217 12.62 -15.59 -5.70
N ARG A 218 13.48 -16.40 -6.31
CA ARG A 218 13.15 -17.68 -6.97
C ARG A 218 12.12 -17.58 -8.09
N THR A 219 11.83 -16.38 -8.59
CA THR A 219 10.85 -16.17 -9.65
C THR A 219 11.52 -15.58 -10.89
N PRO A 220 11.66 -16.34 -11.99
CA PRO A 220 12.18 -15.82 -13.26
C PRO A 220 11.33 -14.66 -13.80
N PHE A 221 11.97 -13.71 -14.48
CA PHE A 221 11.26 -12.57 -15.06
C PHE A 221 10.22 -13.00 -16.11
N ALA A 222 10.54 -13.98 -16.95
CA ALA A 222 9.58 -14.59 -17.87
C ALA A 222 8.29 -15.09 -17.17
N THR A 223 8.37 -15.61 -15.95
CA THR A 223 7.20 -16.04 -15.16
C THR A 223 6.34 -14.85 -14.71
N ILE A 224 6.98 -13.74 -14.34
CA ILE A 224 6.32 -12.47 -14.00
C ILE A 224 5.55 -11.94 -15.21
N LEU A 225 6.22 -11.87 -16.37
CA LEU A 225 5.61 -11.45 -17.64
C LEU A 225 4.41 -12.32 -18.02
N SER A 226 4.56 -13.64 -17.94
CA SER A 226 3.48 -14.59 -18.21
C SER A 226 2.27 -14.35 -17.32
N THR A 227 2.49 -14.22 -16.00
CA THR A 227 1.41 -14.01 -15.02
C THR A 227 0.63 -12.73 -15.31
N ILE A 228 1.33 -11.65 -15.65
CA ILE A 228 0.71 -10.35 -15.93
C ILE A 228 -0.03 -10.37 -17.26
N HIS A 229 0.57 -10.97 -18.29
CA HIS A 229 -0.09 -11.14 -19.58
C HIS A 229 -1.37 -11.98 -19.45
N THR A 230 -1.34 -13.07 -18.67
CA THR A 230 -2.54 -13.88 -18.38
C THR A 230 -3.61 -13.05 -17.65
N PHE A 231 -3.23 -12.24 -16.66
CA PHE A 231 -4.19 -11.38 -15.98
C PHE A 231 -4.81 -10.35 -16.93
N LEU A 232 -3.99 -9.58 -17.65
CA LEU A 232 -4.44 -8.51 -18.56
C LEU A 232 -5.23 -9.03 -19.77
N THR A 233 -5.15 -10.32 -20.09
CA THR A 233 -5.98 -10.95 -21.15
C THR A 233 -7.20 -11.68 -20.61
N SER A 234 -7.31 -11.83 -19.28
CA SER A 234 -8.45 -12.48 -18.62
C SER A 234 -9.71 -11.59 -18.60
N PRO A 235 -10.91 -12.16 -18.38
CA PRO A 235 -12.12 -11.38 -18.17
C PRO A 235 -12.01 -10.36 -17.02
N ALA A 236 -11.27 -10.69 -15.95
CA ALA A 236 -11.08 -9.81 -14.80
C ALA A 236 -10.10 -8.66 -15.09
N GLY A 237 -9.05 -8.90 -15.88
CA GLY A 237 -7.96 -7.95 -16.09
C GLY A 237 -7.97 -7.19 -17.43
N LYS A 238 -8.79 -7.57 -18.41
CA LYS A 238 -8.80 -6.92 -19.75
C LYS A 238 -9.16 -5.44 -19.76
N SER A 239 -9.91 -5.00 -18.75
CA SER A 239 -10.24 -3.60 -18.52
C SER A 239 -9.23 -2.90 -17.60
N GLU A 240 -8.28 -3.62 -17.03
CA GLU A 240 -7.32 -3.10 -16.07
C GLU A 240 -6.02 -2.67 -16.75
N THR A 241 -5.14 -1.99 -16.01
CA THR A 241 -3.78 -1.67 -16.45
C THR A 241 -2.82 -1.88 -15.29
N VAL A 242 -1.56 -2.19 -15.57
CA VAL A 242 -0.54 -2.33 -14.53
C VAL A 242 0.57 -1.31 -14.80
N VAL A 243 1.02 -0.58 -13.78
CA VAL A 243 2.28 0.14 -13.82
C VAL A 243 3.38 -0.81 -13.33
N MET A 244 4.44 -0.98 -14.10
CA MET A 244 5.57 -1.84 -13.72
C MET A 244 6.85 -1.03 -13.62
N SER A 245 7.33 -0.87 -12.39
CA SER A 245 8.62 -0.30 -12.04
C SER A 245 9.72 -1.34 -12.22
N PHE A 246 10.81 -0.96 -12.88
CA PHE A 246 12.00 -1.79 -13.04
C PHE A 246 13.22 -1.15 -12.40
N LYS A 247 13.95 -1.93 -11.60
CA LYS A 247 15.28 -1.55 -11.10
C LYS A 247 16.20 -2.76 -11.02
N GLN A 248 17.47 -2.53 -11.35
CA GLN A 248 18.52 -3.51 -11.18
C GLN A 248 18.88 -3.68 -9.69
N GLU A 249 19.05 -4.93 -9.26
CA GLU A 249 19.37 -5.26 -7.87
C GLU A 249 20.83 -5.76 -7.72
N ASP A 250 21.42 -6.36 -8.75
CA ASP A 250 22.75 -6.97 -8.74
C ASP A 250 23.85 -6.08 -9.37
N PHE A 251 23.74 -4.77 -9.20
CA PHE A 251 24.65 -3.77 -9.81
C PHE A 251 26.14 -3.99 -9.47
N ALA A 252 26.44 -4.65 -8.35
CA ALA A 252 27.81 -4.99 -7.95
C ALA A 252 28.41 -6.19 -8.71
N VAL A 253 27.59 -6.95 -9.43
CA VAL A 253 27.98 -8.21 -10.11
C VAL A 253 27.80 -8.09 -11.62
N THR A 254 26.65 -7.61 -12.07
CA THR A 254 26.31 -7.52 -13.50
C THR A 254 26.42 -6.09 -13.97
N GLY A 255 27.24 -5.89 -15.03
CA GLY A 255 27.37 -4.58 -15.67
C GLY A 255 26.02 -4.06 -16.18
N HIS A 256 25.78 -2.76 -16.00
CA HIS A 256 24.47 -2.15 -16.25
C HIS A 256 23.95 -2.36 -17.68
N ASP A 257 24.83 -2.26 -18.69
CA ASP A 257 24.46 -2.46 -20.09
C ASP A 257 23.99 -3.90 -20.39
N VAL A 258 24.62 -4.89 -19.75
CA VAL A 258 24.24 -6.30 -19.89
C VAL A 258 22.84 -6.50 -19.32
N TRP A 259 22.58 -5.97 -18.13
CA TRP A 259 21.26 -6.07 -17.49
C TRP A 259 20.18 -5.35 -18.31
N CYS A 260 20.44 -4.15 -18.80
CA CYS A 260 19.48 -3.37 -19.59
C CYS A 260 19.15 -4.08 -20.91
N ARG A 261 20.15 -4.64 -21.58
CA ARG A 261 19.96 -5.44 -22.79
C ARG A 261 19.09 -6.67 -22.51
N LEU A 262 19.39 -7.44 -21.44
CA LEU A 262 18.59 -8.60 -21.05
C LEU A 262 17.15 -8.22 -20.73
N LEU A 263 16.94 -7.10 -20.02
CA LEU A 263 15.61 -6.59 -19.69
C LEU A 263 14.82 -6.31 -20.97
N ARG A 264 15.40 -5.56 -21.91
CA ARG A 264 14.77 -5.25 -23.20
C ARG A 264 14.47 -6.52 -23.99
N GLU A 265 15.42 -7.44 -24.09
CA GLU A 265 15.26 -8.71 -24.82
C GLU A 265 14.13 -9.57 -24.22
N GLU A 266 14.06 -9.70 -22.89
CA GLU A 266 12.98 -10.46 -22.24
C GLU A 266 11.62 -9.75 -22.35
N ILE A 267 11.57 -8.42 -22.29
CA ILE A 267 10.34 -7.63 -22.53
C ILE A 267 9.83 -7.83 -23.97
N MET A 268 10.73 -7.70 -24.94
CA MET A 268 10.39 -7.76 -26.36
C MET A 268 9.97 -9.17 -26.79
N ASN A 269 10.67 -10.20 -26.32
CA ASN A 269 10.47 -11.58 -26.75
C ASN A 269 9.55 -12.39 -25.81
N GLY A 270 9.23 -11.86 -24.63
CA GLY A 270 8.41 -12.53 -23.63
C GLY A 270 6.90 -12.49 -23.91
N PRO A 271 6.08 -13.11 -23.04
CA PRO A 271 4.63 -13.04 -23.13
C PRO A 271 4.11 -11.61 -23.17
N GLY A 272 3.21 -11.31 -24.10
CA GLY A 272 2.73 -9.94 -24.33
C GLY A 272 3.76 -9.00 -24.96
N GLY A 273 4.90 -9.53 -25.41
CA GLY A 273 5.98 -8.77 -26.03
C GLY A 273 5.65 -8.21 -27.41
N PHE A 274 6.67 -7.71 -28.09
CA PHE A 274 6.54 -6.93 -29.30
C PHE A 274 6.19 -7.83 -30.48
N LYS A 275 5.44 -7.29 -31.45
CA LYS A 275 5.18 -7.96 -32.72
C LYS A 275 5.92 -7.28 -33.86
N ASN A 276 5.84 -7.91 -35.02
CA ASN A 276 6.40 -7.37 -36.26
C ASN A 276 5.83 -5.97 -36.54
N LYS A 277 6.66 -5.11 -37.13
CA LYS A 277 6.22 -3.80 -37.59
C LYS A 277 5.11 -3.96 -38.61
N ASP A 278 4.10 -3.11 -38.51
CA ASP A 278 3.08 -3.01 -39.55
C ASP A 278 3.77 -2.55 -40.86
N PRO A 279 3.73 -3.37 -41.93
CA PRO A 279 4.39 -3.03 -43.19
C PRO A 279 3.85 -1.76 -43.85
N ARG A 280 2.62 -1.33 -43.50
CA ARG A 280 1.95 -0.17 -44.11
C ARG A 280 2.30 1.14 -43.42
N THR A 281 2.36 1.10 -42.09
CA THR A 281 2.59 2.31 -41.26
C THR A 281 4.02 2.41 -40.76
N GLY A 282 4.80 1.32 -40.84
CA GLY A 282 6.12 1.20 -40.24
C GLY A 282 6.11 1.18 -38.71
N LYS A 283 4.92 1.28 -38.09
CA LYS A 283 4.76 1.37 -36.64
C LYS A 283 4.92 0.00 -36.02
N ARG A 284 5.68 -0.06 -34.91
CA ARG A 284 5.83 -1.27 -34.12
C ARG A 284 4.60 -1.48 -33.22
N ASP A 285 4.07 -2.71 -33.23
CA ASP A 285 3.13 -3.16 -32.20
C ASP A 285 3.95 -3.60 -30.97
N THR A 286 3.81 -2.86 -29.88
CA THR A 286 4.51 -3.09 -28.61
C THR A 286 3.80 -4.12 -27.72
N GLY A 287 2.75 -4.78 -28.23
CA GLY A 287 2.00 -5.79 -27.49
C GLY A 287 1.30 -5.21 -26.27
N MET A 288 1.56 -5.79 -25.11
CA MET A 288 1.00 -5.32 -23.84
C MET A 288 1.68 -4.05 -23.32
N TRP A 289 2.72 -3.51 -23.95
CA TRP A 289 3.51 -2.43 -23.39
C TRP A 289 3.07 -1.04 -23.87
N PHE A 290 2.93 -0.12 -22.91
CA PHE A 290 2.88 1.32 -23.12
C PHE A 290 4.22 1.92 -22.71
N LEU A 291 4.90 2.53 -23.68
CA LEU A 291 6.32 2.92 -23.58
C LEU A 291 6.54 4.42 -23.81
N GLU A 292 5.49 5.20 -24.01
CA GLU A 292 5.65 6.65 -24.17
C GLU A 292 5.95 7.30 -22.82
N ASN A 293 6.95 8.18 -22.80
CA ASN A 293 7.33 8.92 -21.60
C ASN A 293 6.37 10.10 -21.34
N ARG A 294 5.17 9.76 -20.84
CA ARG A 294 4.10 10.66 -20.41
C ARG A 294 3.09 9.91 -19.53
N ILE A 295 2.17 10.63 -18.90
CA ILE A 295 1.00 10.02 -18.27
C ILE A 295 -0.05 9.64 -19.34
N PRO A 296 -0.46 8.37 -19.44
CA PRO A 296 -1.54 7.97 -20.33
C PRO A 296 -2.92 8.26 -19.75
N LYS A 297 -3.92 8.38 -20.63
CA LYS A 297 -5.33 8.20 -20.26
C LYS A 297 -5.62 6.72 -20.07
N LEU A 298 -6.55 6.38 -19.18
CA LEU A 298 -6.88 5.01 -18.83
C LEU A 298 -7.26 4.17 -20.07
N GLY A 299 -8.06 4.73 -20.98
CA GLY A 299 -8.48 4.04 -22.21
C GLY A 299 -7.32 3.64 -23.14
N GLU A 300 -6.17 4.33 -23.07
CA GLU A 300 -4.99 4.00 -23.89
C GLU A 300 -4.24 2.75 -23.37
N VAL A 301 -4.45 2.42 -22.09
CA VAL A 301 -3.64 1.44 -21.36
C VAL A 301 -4.43 0.29 -20.75
N ARG A 302 -5.75 0.19 -20.99
CA ARG A 302 -6.50 -1.02 -20.65
C ARG A 302 -5.92 -2.24 -21.38
N GLY A 303 -5.73 -3.32 -20.65
CA GLY A 303 -5.04 -4.53 -21.11
C GLY A 303 -3.53 -4.36 -21.31
N LYS A 304 -2.93 -3.27 -20.80
CA LYS A 304 -1.51 -2.95 -20.99
C LYS A 304 -0.76 -2.71 -19.68
N VAL A 305 0.56 -2.85 -19.77
CA VAL A 305 1.55 -2.44 -18.79
C VAL A 305 2.13 -1.08 -19.16
N VAL A 306 2.05 -0.12 -18.26
CA VAL A 306 2.78 1.15 -18.32
C VAL A 306 4.16 0.93 -17.71
N MET A 307 5.20 1.06 -18.51
CA MET A 307 6.57 0.91 -18.01
C MET A 307 6.98 2.13 -17.17
N PHE A 308 7.59 1.88 -16.02
CA PHE A 308 8.22 2.88 -15.15
C PHE A 308 9.69 2.51 -14.95
N SER A 309 10.60 3.24 -15.58
CA SER A 309 11.99 2.83 -15.75
C SER A 309 12.91 3.49 -14.74
N ARG A 310 13.29 2.78 -13.68
CA ARG A 310 14.30 3.24 -12.69
C ARG A 310 15.69 2.68 -13.00
N PHE A 311 16.08 2.73 -14.28
CA PHE A 311 17.37 2.29 -14.81
C PHE A 311 17.79 3.21 -15.97
N TYR A 312 19.09 3.33 -16.25
CA TYR A 312 19.64 4.27 -17.24
C TYR A 312 20.63 3.54 -18.16
N GLY A 313 20.13 2.89 -19.22
CA GLY A 313 21.00 2.15 -20.13
C GLY A 313 20.28 1.61 -21.35
N ASP A 314 21.06 1.17 -22.34
CA ASP A 314 20.57 0.57 -23.59
C ASP A 314 19.66 1.48 -24.44
N VAL A 315 19.76 2.79 -24.24
CA VAL A 315 18.89 3.84 -24.80
C VAL A 315 18.82 3.77 -26.33
N ASP A 316 19.96 3.58 -27.00
CA ASP A 316 20.05 3.54 -28.47
C ASP A 316 19.28 2.35 -29.08
N ASN A 317 18.96 1.33 -28.29
CA ASN A 317 18.24 0.14 -28.74
C ASN A 317 16.74 0.18 -28.38
N TRP A 318 16.29 1.22 -27.66
CA TRP A 318 14.87 1.51 -27.48
C TRP A 318 14.37 2.40 -28.61
N GLU A 319 13.27 2.01 -29.26
CA GLU A 319 12.64 2.82 -30.30
C GLU A 319 12.13 4.13 -29.69
N GLY A 320 12.77 5.25 -30.01
CA GLY A 320 12.51 6.56 -29.39
C GLY A 320 13.47 6.93 -28.25
N GLY A 321 14.51 6.13 -27.99
CA GLY A 321 15.47 6.39 -26.92
C GLY A 321 14.77 6.46 -25.55
N TYR A 322 15.14 7.45 -24.74
CA TYR A 322 14.47 7.71 -23.45
C TYR A 322 12.96 7.90 -23.57
N GLU A 323 12.47 8.36 -24.74
CA GLU A 323 11.04 8.57 -24.97
C GLU A 323 10.26 7.29 -25.25
N GLY A 324 10.98 6.20 -25.56
CA GLY A 324 10.46 4.83 -25.71
C GLY A 324 10.71 3.94 -24.50
N MET A 325 11.14 4.52 -23.37
CA MET A 325 11.44 3.80 -22.13
C MET A 325 10.36 4.00 -21.06
N GLY A 326 9.12 4.29 -21.46
CA GLY A 326 8.02 4.53 -20.54
C GLY A 326 8.24 5.77 -19.70
N ILE A 327 7.59 5.82 -18.54
CA ILE A 327 7.77 6.90 -17.58
C ILE A 327 9.19 6.77 -16.99
N HIS A 328 10.01 7.79 -17.19
CA HIS A 328 11.43 7.71 -16.87
C HIS A 328 11.87 8.91 -16.00
N PRO A 329 12.02 8.74 -14.68
CA PRO A 329 12.52 9.79 -13.80
C PRO A 329 13.98 10.11 -14.12
N THR A 330 14.37 11.38 -14.09
CA THR A 330 15.77 11.80 -14.34
C THR A 330 16.67 11.61 -13.12
N THR A 331 16.10 11.67 -11.92
CA THR A 331 16.83 11.49 -10.66
C THR A 331 15.93 10.82 -9.63
N TRP A 332 16.52 9.98 -8.77
CA TRP A 332 15.85 9.37 -7.63
C TRP A 332 16.70 9.53 -6.37
N PRO A 333 16.50 10.62 -5.59
CA PRO A 333 17.25 10.86 -4.36
C PRO A 333 17.15 9.69 -3.38
N ASN A 334 18.27 9.37 -2.74
CA ASN A 334 18.36 8.23 -1.85
C ASN A 334 17.67 8.52 -0.50
N SER A 335 16.59 7.78 -0.19
CA SER A 335 15.88 7.83 1.09
C SER A 335 15.57 9.24 1.60
N GLU A 336 15.19 10.15 0.71
CA GLU A 336 14.89 11.54 1.07
C GLU A 336 13.66 11.62 1.99
N LYS A 337 13.88 11.98 3.27
CA LYS A 337 12.84 12.02 4.31
C LYS A 337 11.66 12.90 3.92
N ARG A 338 11.94 14.01 3.26
CA ARG A 338 10.93 15.00 2.87
C ARG A 338 10.24 14.67 1.56
N GLY A 339 10.65 13.64 0.84
CA GLY A 339 10.24 13.40 -0.54
C GLY A 339 10.84 14.43 -1.51
N PHE A 340 10.54 14.28 -2.78
CA PHE A 340 11.11 15.07 -3.86
C PHE A 340 10.12 15.25 -5.01
N VAL A 341 10.41 16.21 -5.89
CA VAL A 341 9.59 16.53 -7.06
C VAL A 341 10.41 16.37 -8.34
N TRP A 342 9.79 15.98 -9.44
CA TRP A 342 10.41 16.00 -10.76
C TRP A 342 9.35 16.28 -11.84
N ASP A 343 9.78 16.81 -12.98
CA ASP A 343 8.89 17.12 -14.10
C ASP A 343 8.86 15.96 -15.11
N LEU A 344 7.65 15.55 -15.47
CA LEU A 344 7.37 14.60 -16.55
C LEU A 344 6.62 15.34 -17.66
N LYS A 345 7.36 16.09 -18.47
CA LYS A 345 6.85 16.84 -19.63
C LYS A 345 5.62 17.70 -19.28
N GLY A 346 5.74 18.51 -18.23
CA GLY A 346 4.67 19.36 -17.73
C GLY A 346 3.69 18.67 -16.78
N THR A 347 3.88 17.39 -16.46
CA THR A 347 3.24 16.76 -15.30
C THR A 347 4.18 16.83 -14.11
N THR A 348 3.76 17.51 -13.04
CA THR A 348 4.52 17.51 -11.79
C THR A 348 4.38 16.17 -11.08
N VAL A 349 5.48 15.44 -10.92
CA VAL A 349 5.51 14.19 -10.15
C VAL A 349 6.05 14.47 -8.76
N ARG A 350 5.27 14.15 -7.73
CA ARG A 350 5.66 14.23 -6.32
C ARG A 350 5.89 12.84 -5.79
N THR A 351 7.07 12.58 -5.25
CA THR A 351 7.46 11.25 -4.79
C THR A 351 7.89 11.29 -3.33
N HIS A 352 7.34 10.39 -2.51
CA HIS A 352 7.81 10.16 -1.15
C HIS A 352 8.35 8.74 -1.02
N ASP A 353 9.67 8.62 -0.81
CA ASP A 353 10.39 7.34 -0.70
C ASP A 353 11.40 7.37 0.46
N TRP A 354 10.95 7.79 1.65
CA TRP A 354 11.75 7.69 2.86
C TRP A 354 11.76 6.25 3.39
N TYR A 355 12.58 5.39 2.78
CA TYR A 355 12.62 3.97 3.14
C TYR A 355 13.56 3.66 4.31
N ALA A 356 14.64 4.42 4.52
CA ALA A 356 15.61 4.16 5.58
C ALA A 356 15.20 4.86 6.88
N ILE A 357 14.46 4.15 7.74
CA ILE A 357 14.06 4.65 9.07
C ILE A 357 14.95 4.03 10.16
N PRO A 358 15.44 4.81 11.14
CA PRO A 358 16.32 4.30 12.19
C PRO A 358 15.66 3.28 13.13
N SER A 359 14.35 3.37 13.37
CA SER A 359 13.63 2.42 14.23
C SER A 359 12.12 2.44 14.00
N PHE A 360 11.41 1.45 14.57
CA PHE A 360 9.94 1.42 14.60
C PHE A 360 9.29 2.65 15.27
N LEU A 361 10.04 3.46 16.03
CA LEU A 361 9.51 4.70 16.62
C LEU A 361 9.18 5.76 15.57
N GLU A 362 9.75 5.66 14.38
CA GLU A 362 9.53 6.57 13.26
C GLU A 362 8.26 6.25 12.46
N ILE A 363 7.61 5.11 12.74
CA ILE A 363 6.38 4.68 12.04
C ILE A 363 5.32 5.81 11.97
N PRO A 364 5.00 6.53 13.06
CA PRO A 364 4.02 7.61 13.00
C PRO A 364 4.41 8.74 12.05
N GLU A 365 5.69 9.14 12.02
CA GLU A 365 6.17 10.20 11.14
C GLU A 365 6.22 9.71 9.68
N LYS A 366 6.72 8.50 9.43
CA LYS A 366 6.69 7.84 8.13
C LYS A 366 5.28 7.81 7.55
N VAL A 367 4.27 7.40 8.33
CA VAL A 367 2.87 7.41 7.91
C VAL A 367 2.42 8.83 7.58
N SER A 368 2.68 9.80 8.47
CA SER A 368 2.26 11.19 8.26
C SER A 368 2.83 11.80 6.99
N LEU A 369 4.12 11.57 6.69
CA LEU A 369 4.78 12.13 5.51
C LEU A 369 4.39 11.37 4.22
N SER A 370 4.29 10.04 4.29
CA SER A 370 3.94 9.22 3.13
C SER A 370 2.48 9.35 2.70
N THR A 371 1.53 9.57 3.60
CA THR A 371 0.12 9.79 3.22
C THR A 371 -0.14 11.22 2.79
N ALA A 372 0.61 12.19 3.33
CA ALA A 372 0.50 13.59 3.00
C ALA A 372 0.62 13.87 1.49
N VAL A 373 1.54 13.19 0.78
CA VAL A 373 1.74 13.41 -0.67
C VAL A 373 0.52 13.05 -1.52
N LEU A 374 -0.43 12.25 -1.00
CA LEU A 374 -1.63 11.84 -1.72
C LEU A 374 -2.68 12.96 -1.86
N TYR A 375 -2.52 14.06 -1.11
CA TYR A 375 -3.37 15.23 -1.28
C TYR A 375 -2.95 16.03 -2.52
N PRO A 376 -3.87 16.36 -3.43
CA PRO A 376 -3.57 17.07 -4.66
C PRO A 376 -2.97 18.46 -4.43
N ASN A 377 -3.41 19.19 -3.41
CA ASN A 377 -3.06 20.60 -3.22
C ASN A 377 -2.29 20.90 -1.92
N MET A 378 -1.62 19.89 -1.33
CA MET A 378 -0.89 20.14 -0.09
C MET A 378 0.54 20.61 -0.36
N HIS A 379 0.90 21.75 0.24
CA HIS A 379 2.27 22.22 0.35
C HIS A 379 2.98 21.39 1.42
N ILE A 380 3.75 20.40 0.99
CA ILE A 380 4.70 19.69 1.84
C ILE A 380 6.06 20.23 1.42
N PRO A 381 6.98 20.53 2.36
CA PRO A 381 8.36 20.80 1.99
C PRO A 381 8.95 19.52 1.40
N LEU A 382 8.74 19.29 0.11
CA LEU A 382 9.45 18.30 -0.70
C LEU A 382 10.77 18.94 -1.14
N ASN A 383 11.83 18.16 -1.28
CA ASN A 383 13.05 18.68 -1.87
C ASN A 383 12.81 18.99 -3.35
N PHE A 384 12.98 20.26 -3.71
CA PHE A 384 12.77 20.77 -5.05
C PHE A 384 14.08 20.72 -5.85
N PRO A 385 14.16 19.96 -6.94
CA PRO A 385 15.11 20.22 -8.02
C PRO A 385 14.57 21.24 -9.03
N ILE A 386 13.31 21.67 -8.93
CA ILE A 386 12.72 22.69 -9.80
C ILE A 386 13.08 24.07 -9.23
N SER A 387 13.67 24.93 -10.05
CA SER A 387 14.15 26.30 -9.72
C SER A 387 13.07 27.31 -9.30
N GLN A 388 11.89 26.86 -8.89
CA GLN A 388 10.78 27.72 -8.44
C GLN A 388 10.74 27.82 -6.91
N PRO A 389 10.29 28.97 -6.36
CA PRO A 389 10.20 29.16 -4.91
C PRO A 389 9.25 28.13 -4.26
N PRO A 390 9.53 27.72 -3.00
CA PRO A 390 8.87 26.61 -2.30
C PRO A 390 7.35 26.77 -2.08
N ASP A 391 6.81 27.97 -2.33
CA ASP A 391 5.42 28.33 -2.03
C ASP A 391 4.47 28.27 -3.24
N VAL A 392 4.93 27.83 -4.42
CA VAL A 392 4.07 27.74 -5.62
C VAL A 392 3.91 26.27 -6.01
N VAL A 393 2.70 25.71 -5.80
CA VAL A 393 2.34 24.44 -6.46
C VAL A 393 2.33 24.71 -7.96
N PRO A 394 3.14 24.01 -8.78
CA PRO A 394 3.15 24.25 -10.21
C PRO A 394 1.73 24.05 -10.78
N PRO A 395 1.19 25.03 -11.53
CA PRO A 395 -0.10 24.87 -12.17
C PRO A 395 0.03 23.77 -13.25
N GLY A 396 -0.74 22.70 -13.12
CA GLY A 396 -0.73 21.62 -14.11
C GLY A 396 -1.18 20.25 -13.58
N PRO A 397 -1.18 19.22 -14.44
CA PRO A 397 -1.40 17.84 -14.04
C PRO A 397 -0.36 17.39 -13.01
N GLN A 398 -0.79 16.54 -12.09
CA GLN A 398 0.07 16.00 -11.05
C GLN A 398 -0.04 14.49 -10.98
N LEU A 399 1.09 13.84 -10.69
CA LEU A 399 1.16 12.45 -10.26
C LEU A 399 1.79 12.40 -8.87
N ASN A 400 1.14 11.68 -7.95
CA ASN A 400 1.69 11.41 -6.63
C ASN A 400 2.16 9.96 -6.59
N ILE A 401 3.34 9.72 -6.03
CA ILE A 401 3.91 8.39 -5.81
C ILE A 401 4.36 8.32 -4.36
N THR A 402 3.96 7.29 -3.63
CA THR A 402 4.36 7.13 -2.24
C THR A 402 4.70 5.69 -1.92
N PHE A 403 5.83 5.51 -1.24
CA PHE A 403 6.21 4.26 -0.63
C PHE A 403 5.84 4.32 0.84
N LEU A 404 4.93 3.44 1.24
CA LEU A 404 4.58 3.18 2.63
C LEU A 404 5.62 2.27 3.29
N SER A 405 6.28 1.42 2.50
CA SER A 405 7.38 0.56 2.96
C SER A 405 8.53 1.36 3.56
N ALA A 406 9.15 0.79 4.59
CA ALA A 406 10.34 1.32 5.22
C ALA A 406 11.05 0.22 5.99
N ALA A 407 12.36 0.34 6.10
CA ALA A 407 13.21 -0.59 6.80
C ALA A 407 14.44 0.11 7.42
N GLY A 408 15.08 -0.59 8.35
CA GLY A 408 16.33 -0.20 8.97
C GLY A 408 16.80 -1.29 9.92
N PHE A 409 18.10 -1.61 9.88
CA PHE A 409 18.67 -2.63 10.73
C PHE A 409 19.33 -1.99 11.97
N PRO A 410 19.13 -2.52 13.19
CA PRO A 410 18.33 -3.71 13.54
C PRO A 410 16.88 -3.42 13.97
N LEU A 411 16.49 -2.16 14.16
CA LEU A 411 15.26 -1.77 14.89
C LEU A 411 14.04 -1.49 14.02
N ALA A 412 14.12 -1.71 12.72
CA ALA A 412 13.05 -1.45 11.75
C ALA A 412 13.02 -2.52 10.66
N LEU A 413 12.86 -3.79 11.06
CA LEU A 413 12.74 -4.89 10.10
C LEU A 413 11.43 -4.75 9.30
N PRO A 414 11.42 -4.90 7.96
CA PRO A 414 10.30 -4.48 7.12
C PRO A 414 8.93 -5.04 7.56
N PRO A 415 8.79 -6.34 7.86
CA PRO A 415 7.49 -6.87 8.29
C PRO A 415 7.04 -6.37 9.66
N ALA A 416 7.97 -6.03 10.56
CA ALA A 416 7.64 -5.39 11.84
C ALA A 416 7.17 -3.94 11.64
N ILE A 417 7.71 -3.23 10.65
CA ILE A 417 7.29 -1.88 10.28
C ILE A 417 5.91 -1.91 9.61
N ALA A 418 5.68 -2.83 8.68
CA ALA A 418 4.42 -2.95 7.96
C ALA A 418 3.28 -3.43 8.86
N LYS A 419 3.46 -4.57 9.53
CA LYS A 419 2.43 -5.25 10.35
C LYS A 419 2.33 -4.70 11.78
N GLY A 420 3.42 -4.14 12.31
CA GLY A 420 3.54 -3.86 13.73
C GLY A 420 3.85 -5.13 14.52
N PHE A 421 3.94 -4.99 15.84
CA PHE A 421 4.22 -6.09 16.77
C PHE A 421 3.73 -5.74 18.17
N GLY A 422 3.59 -6.73 19.05
CA GLY A 422 3.23 -6.46 20.44
C GLY A 422 3.18 -7.71 21.31
N TRP A 423 2.93 -7.48 22.59
CA TRP A 423 2.76 -8.51 23.61
C TRP A 423 1.32 -8.44 24.14
N PRO A 424 0.40 -9.24 23.57
CA PRO A 424 -1.02 -9.18 23.92
C PRO A 424 -1.27 -9.39 25.42
N ALA A 425 -0.52 -10.30 26.05
CA ALA A 425 -0.62 -10.61 27.47
C ALA A 425 -0.38 -9.38 28.38
N TRP A 426 0.46 -8.45 27.94
CA TRP A 426 0.83 -7.26 28.71
C TRP A 426 0.16 -5.99 28.20
N HIS A 427 -0.71 -6.10 27.20
CA HIS A 427 -1.34 -4.94 26.58
C HIS A 427 -0.29 -3.90 26.15
N LEU A 428 0.79 -4.34 25.49
CA LEU A 428 1.84 -3.49 24.90
C LEU A 428 2.01 -3.83 23.42
N GLY A 429 2.38 -2.85 22.59
CA GLY A 429 2.58 -3.07 21.16
C GLY A 429 2.66 -1.78 20.33
N ILE A 430 3.22 -1.91 19.15
CA ILE A 430 3.41 -0.87 18.15
C ILE A 430 2.55 -1.21 16.93
N GLU A 431 1.66 -0.29 16.57
CA GLU A 431 0.87 -0.38 15.34
C GLU A 431 1.75 -0.10 14.12
N GLY A 432 1.75 -1.01 13.15
CA GLY A 432 2.50 -0.89 11.91
C GLY A 432 1.92 0.14 10.92
N VAL A 433 2.66 0.39 9.85
CA VAL A 433 2.29 1.33 8.79
C VAL A 433 0.96 0.97 8.15
N ASN A 434 0.74 -0.30 7.77
CA ASN A 434 -0.48 -0.72 7.07
C ASN A 434 -1.74 -0.41 7.89
N SER A 435 -1.72 -0.78 9.18
CA SER A 435 -2.83 -0.51 10.09
C SER A 435 -3.04 0.99 10.31
N ARG A 436 -1.97 1.78 10.46
CA ARG A 436 -2.10 3.24 10.62
C ARG A 436 -2.67 3.94 9.39
N VAL A 437 -2.27 3.50 8.19
CA VAL A 437 -2.77 4.07 6.92
C VAL A 437 -4.23 3.72 6.72
N ALA A 438 -4.64 2.48 7.00
CA ALA A 438 -6.04 2.08 6.91
C ALA A 438 -6.93 2.85 7.91
N ARG A 439 -6.46 3.08 9.14
CA ARG A 439 -7.15 4.00 10.06
C ARG A 439 -7.26 5.40 9.47
N TRP A 440 -6.15 5.96 8.97
CA TRP A 440 -6.14 7.29 8.39
C TRP A 440 -7.14 7.40 7.22
N LEU A 441 -7.25 6.39 6.35
CA LEU A 441 -8.26 6.37 5.28
C LEU A 441 -9.69 6.37 5.82
N ILE A 442 -9.98 5.56 6.85
CA ILE A 442 -11.29 5.54 7.50
C ILE A 442 -11.62 6.92 8.10
N GLU A 443 -10.64 7.56 8.75
CA GLU A 443 -10.75 8.91 9.31
C GLU A 443 -10.92 9.98 8.21
N GLU A 444 -10.33 9.80 7.02
CA GLU A 444 -10.53 10.70 5.87
C GLU A 444 -11.91 10.53 5.23
N PHE A 445 -12.44 9.31 5.22
CA PHE A 445 -13.79 9.02 4.73
C PHE A 445 -14.86 9.52 5.70
N VAL A 446 -14.58 9.49 6.99
CA VAL A 446 -15.48 9.94 8.05
C VAL A 446 -14.74 10.91 8.98
N PRO A 447 -14.70 12.21 8.64
CA PRO A 447 -13.98 13.22 9.43
C PRO A 447 -14.42 13.30 10.90
N ASP A 448 -15.66 12.91 11.22
CA ASP A 448 -16.18 12.83 12.60
C ASP A 448 -15.37 11.88 13.50
N LEU A 449 -14.65 10.92 12.91
CA LEU A 449 -13.81 9.96 13.64
C LEU A 449 -12.46 10.56 14.07
N GLN A 450 -12.03 11.69 13.49
CA GLN A 450 -10.67 12.24 13.69
C GLN A 450 -10.39 12.72 15.13
N SER A 451 -11.41 12.93 15.97
CA SER A 451 -11.41 13.26 17.43
C SER A 451 -10.12 13.84 18.10
N ILE A 452 -9.34 14.66 17.39
CA ILE A 452 -8.25 15.50 17.88
C ILE A 452 -8.39 16.86 17.17
N PRO A 453 -8.29 18.01 17.87
CA PRO A 453 -8.39 19.31 17.23
C PRO A 453 -7.32 19.49 16.13
N LYS A 454 -7.77 19.83 14.91
CA LYS A 454 -6.96 20.19 13.73
C LYS A 454 -5.70 21.06 13.97
N PRO A 455 -5.59 21.93 15.01
CA PRO A 455 -4.37 22.70 15.26
C PRO A 455 -3.11 21.88 15.55
N GLN A 456 -3.21 20.65 16.07
CA GLN A 456 -2.01 19.86 16.41
C GLN A 456 -1.30 19.26 15.19
N LEU A 457 -2.01 18.96 14.10
CA LEU A 457 -1.40 18.49 12.86
C LEU A 457 -0.61 19.62 12.16
N GLN A 458 -1.14 20.84 12.18
CA GLN A 458 -0.44 22.02 11.65
C GLN A 458 0.71 22.47 12.56
N ALA A 459 0.57 22.37 13.89
CA ALA A 459 1.63 22.67 14.83
C ALA A 459 2.77 21.65 14.78
N ARG A 460 2.50 20.35 14.55
CA ARG A 460 3.52 19.31 14.35
C ARG A 460 4.32 19.52 13.06
N ALA A 461 3.65 19.89 11.96
CA ALA A 461 4.32 20.27 10.73
C ALA A 461 5.25 21.50 10.89
N ARG A 462 4.86 22.46 11.76
CA ARG A 462 5.63 23.69 12.06
C ARG A 462 6.74 23.50 13.11
N ALA A 463 6.58 22.60 14.08
CA ALA A 463 7.60 22.31 15.08
C ALA A 463 8.83 21.66 14.45
N ASN A 464 8.63 20.82 13.42
CA ASN A 464 9.70 20.20 12.64
C ASN A 464 10.50 21.20 11.79
N THR A 465 10.03 22.44 11.60
CA THR A 465 10.78 23.51 10.94
C THR A 465 11.90 24.06 11.85
N LYS A 466 11.78 23.93 13.17
CA LYS A 466 12.74 24.51 14.14
C LYS A 466 13.93 23.60 14.50
N VAL A 467 13.82 22.29 14.27
CA VAL A 467 14.90 21.32 14.54
C VAL A 467 16.00 21.35 13.45
N ASN A 468 15.74 22.05 12.34
CA ASN A 468 16.58 22.16 11.14
C ASN A 468 17.89 22.96 11.28
N THR A 469 18.36 23.29 12.48
CA THR A 469 19.62 24.06 12.66
C THR A 469 20.78 23.24 13.21
N ALA A 470 20.59 21.97 13.54
CA ALA A 470 21.64 21.15 14.13
C ALA A 470 21.67 19.72 13.58
N THR A 471 22.26 19.53 12.40
CA THR A 471 23.00 18.32 11.98
C THR A 471 23.68 18.63 10.65
N LYS A 472 24.99 18.88 10.70
CA LYS A 472 25.81 19.34 9.56
C LYS A 472 26.62 18.23 8.89
N ASP A 473 26.37 16.97 9.25
CA ASP A 473 27.10 15.82 8.71
C ASP A 473 26.14 14.96 7.89
N GLY A 474 26.41 14.89 6.58
CA GLY A 474 25.60 14.16 5.61
C GLY A 474 25.60 12.64 5.86
N PRO A 475 24.55 11.92 5.44
CA PRO A 475 24.44 10.49 5.66
C PRO A 475 25.44 9.71 4.79
N VAL A 476 26.10 8.75 5.42
CA VAL A 476 26.95 7.73 4.78
C VAL A 476 26.08 6.77 3.97
N ASP A 477 26.51 6.49 2.75
CA ASP A 477 25.89 5.57 1.79
C ASP A 477 25.76 4.12 2.35
N PRO A 478 24.53 3.56 2.44
CA PRO A 478 24.32 2.16 2.85
C PRO A 478 24.93 1.13 1.89
N ASP A 479 25.13 1.46 0.61
CA ASP A 479 25.74 0.57 -0.38
C ASP A 479 27.24 0.38 -0.11
N GLN A 480 27.91 1.37 0.51
CA GLN A 480 29.27 1.22 1.02
C GLN A 480 29.35 0.37 2.30
N VAL A 481 28.31 0.38 3.14
CA VAL A 481 28.27 -0.43 4.37
C VAL A 481 28.05 -1.92 4.05
N TYR A 482 27.30 -2.23 2.99
CA TYR A 482 27.15 -3.61 2.52
C TYR A 482 28.41 -4.14 1.82
N ALA A 483 29.10 -3.31 1.04
CA ALA A 483 30.37 -3.67 0.41
C ALA A 483 31.52 -3.88 1.42
N GLN A 484 31.51 -3.17 2.57
CA GLN A 484 32.48 -3.40 3.65
C GLN A 484 32.21 -4.69 4.46
N LYS A 485 30.95 -5.15 4.57
CA LYS A 485 30.60 -6.33 5.36
C LYS A 485 30.93 -7.67 4.68
N SER A 486 31.08 -7.70 3.36
CA SER A 486 31.54 -8.91 2.64
C SER A 486 32.98 -9.30 2.99
N LYS A 487 33.81 -8.35 3.46
CA LYS A 487 35.19 -8.62 3.93
C LYS A 487 35.27 -9.05 5.40
N LEU A 488 34.27 -8.69 6.23
CA LEU A 488 34.30 -8.98 7.67
C LEU A 488 33.72 -10.36 8.02
N ASN A 489 32.82 -10.89 7.21
CA ASN A 489 32.19 -12.21 7.41
C ASN A 489 33.11 -13.41 7.11
N LEU A 490 34.33 -13.17 6.61
CA LEU A 490 35.33 -14.22 6.44
C LEU A 490 36.21 -14.45 7.70
N ARG A 491 36.03 -13.67 8.77
CA ARG A 491 36.97 -13.66 9.92
C ARG A 491 36.40 -13.93 11.32
N PHE A 492 35.10 -14.16 11.49
CA PHE A 492 34.56 -14.50 12.81
C PHE A 492 34.01 -15.93 12.87
N ARG A 493 34.94 -16.87 13.08
CA ARG A 493 34.68 -18.19 13.66
C ARG A 493 35.34 -18.23 15.05
N PHE A 494 34.52 -18.54 16.05
CA PHE A 494 34.85 -18.85 17.46
C PHE A 494 35.50 -17.76 18.33
N SER A 495 34.74 -17.20 19.29
CA SER A 495 34.86 -17.58 20.71
C SER A 495 33.80 -16.89 21.58
N ARG A 496 33.28 -17.64 22.56
CA ARG A 496 32.51 -17.18 23.73
C ARG A 496 33.46 -16.47 24.70
N THR A 497 32.97 -15.52 25.50
CA THR A 497 32.91 -15.58 26.99
C THR A 497 32.17 -14.34 27.54
N ALA A 498 31.42 -14.54 28.62
CA ALA A 498 30.61 -13.56 29.36
C ALA A 498 31.40 -12.73 30.40
N ARG A 499 30.85 -11.59 30.85
CA ARG A 499 30.80 -11.20 32.29
C ARG A 499 29.95 -9.94 32.58
N HIS A 500 29.29 -9.99 33.74
CA HIS A 500 28.48 -9.01 34.47
C HIS A 500 29.19 -7.71 34.85
N VAL A 501 28.42 -6.63 35.08
CA VAL A 501 28.44 -5.79 36.32
C VAL A 501 27.05 -5.17 36.54
N GLU A 502 26.60 -5.20 37.80
CA GLU A 502 25.37 -4.66 38.41
C GLU A 502 25.55 -3.21 38.94
N GLU A 503 24.41 -2.53 39.14
CA GLU A 503 24.08 -1.49 40.15
C GLU A 503 24.78 -0.11 40.12
N ASP A 504 24.00 0.99 40.03
CA ASP A 504 23.59 1.75 41.22
C ASP A 504 22.63 2.93 40.97
N GLU A 505 21.90 3.28 42.03
CA GLU A 505 20.66 4.06 42.14
C GLU A 505 20.73 5.60 42.07
N GLN A 506 19.57 6.15 41.67
CA GLN A 506 18.84 7.33 42.19
C GLN A 506 19.56 8.46 42.97
N LYS A 507 19.29 9.70 42.51
CA LYS A 507 18.87 10.93 43.23
C LYS A 507 18.56 11.97 42.14
N ILE A 508 17.45 12.70 42.09
CA ILE A 508 16.98 13.74 43.01
C ILE A 508 15.47 13.98 42.76
N ILE A 509 14.68 14.09 43.83
CA ILE A 509 13.28 14.58 43.84
C ILE A 509 13.23 15.93 44.59
N ALA A 510 12.36 16.82 44.08
CA ALA A 510 11.64 17.94 44.72
C ALA A 510 12.39 19.18 45.23
N ALA A 511 12.03 20.34 44.66
CA ALA A 511 11.00 21.23 45.23
C ALA A 511 10.76 22.43 44.29
N VAL A 512 9.51 22.74 43.95
CA VAL A 512 8.77 23.95 44.38
C VAL A 512 7.32 23.75 43.95
N ASP A 513 6.46 23.88 44.95
CA ASP A 513 5.03 23.66 44.98
C ASP A 513 4.28 25.00 44.93
N ASN A 514 2.99 24.90 44.63
CA ASN A 514 1.89 25.85 44.92
C ASN A 514 1.59 27.05 44.01
N GLY A 515 0.40 26.97 43.42
CA GLY A 515 -0.42 28.09 42.95
C GLY A 515 -1.81 27.61 42.55
N ALA A 516 -2.75 27.61 43.51
CA ALA A 516 -4.12 27.13 43.34
C ALA A 516 -5.09 28.18 42.74
N ALA A 517 -6.08 27.63 42.02
CA ALA A 517 -7.46 28.10 41.76
C ALA A 517 -7.72 29.35 40.91
N LYS A 518 -8.55 29.19 39.86
CA LYS A 518 -9.90 29.78 39.77
C LYS A 518 -10.74 29.23 38.59
N ASP A 519 -12.04 29.11 38.89
CA ASP A 519 -13.17 28.75 38.04
C ASP A 519 -13.31 29.53 36.73
N GLY A 520 -13.92 28.88 35.73
CA GLY A 520 -14.45 29.50 34.52
C GLY A 520 -15.22 28.49 33.68
N GLY A 521 -16.55 28.53 33.76
CA GLY A 521 -17.48 27.53 33.26
C GLY A 521 -17.43 27.23 31.76
N VAL A 522 -17.75 25.97 31.44
CA VAL A 522 -17.99 25.48 30.07
C VAL A 522 -19.50 25.17 29.95
N PRO A 523 -20.19 25.59 28.88
CA PRO A 523 -21.63 25.39 28.76
C PRO A 523 -21.97 23.92 28.52
N THR A 524 -22.77 23.37 29.42
CA THR A 524 -23.55 22.15 29.23
C THR A 524 -24.53 22.34 28.07
N VAL A 525 -24.31 21.63 26.97
CA VAL A 525 -25.35 21.41 25.96
C VAL A 525 -26.25 20.31 26.50
N VAL A 526 -27.52 20.68 26.70
CA VAL A 526 -28.58 19.86 27.27
C VAL A 526 -28.93 18.73 26.30
N ASP A 527 -28.86 17.49 26.80
CA ASP A 527 -29.41 16.30 26.16
C ASP A 527 -30.92 16.47 25.97
N GLY A 528 -31.38 16.36 24.72
CA GLY A 528 -32.78 16.10 24.41
C GLY A 528 -33.13 14.68 24.82
N ALA A 529 -34.08 14.55 25.74
CA ALA A 529 -34.60 13.28 26.23
C ALA A 529 -35.26 12.49 25.10
N ASP A 530 -34.78 11.27 24.84
CA ASP A 530 -35.52 10.28 24.05
C ASP A 530 -36.27 9.32 24.97
N VAL A 531 -37.56 9.25 24.67
CA VAL A 531 -38.63 8.56 25.39
C VAL A 531 -38.51 7.05 25.21
N ASN A 532 -38.74 6.31 26.30
CA ASN A 532 -38.88 4.85 26.34
C ASN A 532 -39.70 4.31 25.15
N ASN A 533 -39.10 3.53 24.26
CA ASN A 533 -39.84 2.67 23.34
C ASN A 533 -39.18 1.29 23.21
N SER A 534 -39.90 0.27 23.68
CA SER A 534 -39.42 -1.09 23.94
C SER A 534 -39.56 -2.05 22.75
N ASN A 535 -39.41 -1.56 21.52
CA ASN A 535 -39.38 -2.38 20.31
C ASN A 535 -37.99 -2.26 19.68
N GLY A 536 -37.32 -3.41 19.46
CA GLY A 536 -35.96 -3.48 18.90
C GLY A 536 -35.75 -2.44 17.79
N GLU A 537 -34.81 -1.52 18.03
CA GLU A 537 -34.65 -0.32 17.21
C GLU A 537 -34.23 -0.67 15.79
N THR A 538 -35.19 -0.70 14.87
CA THR A 538 -34.92 -0.68 13.43
C THR A 538 -34.69 0.76 13.01
N GLN A 539 -33.51 1.06 12.47
CA GLN A 539 -33.09 2.39 12.09
C GLN A 539 -32.78 2.45 10.58
N VAL A 540 -33.43 3.37 9.86
CA VAL A 540 -33.09 3.67 8.44
C VAL A 540 -31.93 4.66 8.37
N LEU A 541 -30.90 4.35 7.59
CA LEU A 541 -29.68 5.14 7.38
C LEU A 541 -29.51 5.50 5.89
N PRO A 542 -29.72 6.77 5.49
CA PRO A 542 -29.42 7.21 4.12
C PRO A 542 -27.91 7.21 3.85
N ALA A 543 -27.54 7.14 2.57
CA ALA A 543 -26.16 7.27 2.12
C ALA A 543 -25.55 8.63 2.50
N LEU A 544 -24.34 8.63 3.05
CA LEU A 544 -23.60 9.84 3.39
C LEU A 544 -22.88 10.40 2.16
N THR A 545 -23.22 11.62 1.77
CA THR A 545 -22.37 12.46 0.90
C THR A 545 -21.20 13.02 1.72
N ALA A 546 -20.22 12.17 2.04
CA ALA A 546 -19.11 12.56 2.89
C ALA A 546 -18.29 13.69 2.27
N ALA A 547 -17.88 14.66 3.08
CA ALA A 547 -16.89 15.70 2.75
C ALA A 547 -15.46 15.14 2.67
N SER A 548 -15.30 13.95 2.08
CA SER A 548 -13.99 13.31 1.89
C SER A 548 -13.13 14.17 0.97
N ARG A 549 -11.83 14.23 1.25
CA ARG A 549 -10.87 14.89 0.35
C ARG A 549 -10.57 13.96 -0.81
N ARG A 550 -10.36 14.54 -2.00
CA ARG A 550 -9.90 13.79 -3.16
C ARG A 550 -8.45 13.36 -2.94
N LEU A 551 -8.26 12.06 -2.73
CA LEU A 551 -6.94 11.43 -2.67
C LEU A 551 -6.61 10.84 -4.04
N ARG A 552 -5.37 10.96 -4.48
CA ARG A 552 -4.88 10.37 -5.73
C ARG A 552 -3.39 10.07 -5.65
N GLY A 553 -2.94 9.02 -6.35
CA GLY A 553 -1.54 8.64 -6.40
C GLY A 553 -1.30 7.13 -6.40
N TRP A 554 -0.07 6.75 -6.68
CA TRP A 554 0.38 5.37 -6.68
C TRP A 554 0.99 5.05 -5.31
N VAL A 555 0.49 4.01 -4.66
CA VAL A 555 0.79 3.69 -3.26
C VAL A 555 1.47 2.33 -3.19
N MET A 556 2.78 2.30 -2.93
CA MET A 556 3.54 1.06 -2.79
C MET A 556 3.61 0.64 -1.32
N LEU A 557 3.12 -0.55 -1.00
CA LEU A 557 3.16 -1.12 0.35
C LEU A 557 3.88 -2.47 0.43
N ASP A 558 4.33 -2.81 1.63
CA ASP A 558 4.66 -4.20 1.98
C ASP A 558 3.33 -4.91 2.29
N TYR A 559 2.95 -5.88 1.46
CA TYR A 559 1.61 -6.45 1.40
C TYR A 559 1.59 -7.86 2.02
N TYR A 560 0.80 -7.98 3.08
CA TYR A 560 0.65 -9.20 3.85
C TYR A 560 -0.81 -9.60 3.90
N ALA A 561 -1.08 -10.91 3.87
CA ALA A 561 -2.44 -11.43 3.93
C ALA A 561 -3.16 -11.09 5.24
N SER A 562 -2.42 -10.68 6.29
CA SER A 562 -2.98 -10.22 7.56
C SER A 562 -3.76 -8.90 7.48
N ASP A 563 -3.55 -8.11 6.42
CA ASP A 563 -4.13 -6.78 6.26
C ASP A 563 -5.09 -6.65 5.06
N PRO A 564 -6.09 -7.54 4.89
CA PRO A 564 -6.92 -7.60 3.68
C PRO A 564 -7.81 -6.37 3.47
N GLY A 565 -7.95 -5.52 4.48
CA GLY A 565 -8.82 -4.35 4.46
C GLY A 565 -8.22 -3.10 3.82
N LEU A 566 -6.89 -2.99 3.71
CA LEU A 566 -6.23 -1.75 3.27
C LEU A 566 -6.38 -1.50 1.75
N VAL A 567 -6.13 -2.51 0.91
CA VAL A 567 -6.22 -2.36 -0.55
C VAL A 567 -7.63 -1.94 -1.01
N PRO A 568 -8.73 -2.54 -0.50
CA PRO A 568 -10.07 -2.04 -0.80
C PRO A 568 -10.32 -0.58 -0.38
N LEU A 569 -9.76 -0.12 0.75
CA LEU A 569 -9.87 1.30 1.15
C LEU A 569 -9.14 2.23 0.19
N LEU A 570 -7.95 1.84 -0.28
CA LEU A 570 -7.21 2.58 -1.31
C LEU A 570 -8.02 2.65 -2.62
N ILE A 571 -8.61 1.54 -3.05
CA ILE A 571 -9.47 1.48 -4.25
C ILE A 571 -10.70 2.37 -4.08
N GLU A 572 -11.33 2.36 -2.91
CA GLU A 572 -12.51 3.17 -2.62
C GLU A 572 -12.27 4.67 -2.84
N CYS A 573 -11.05 5.16 -2.61
CA CYS A 573 -10.69 6.56 -2.87
C CYS A 573 -10.96 6.98 -4.32
N ASN A 574 -10.93 6.04 -5.28
CA ASN A 574 -11.25 6.31 -6.69
C ASN A 574 -12.73 6.60 -6.95
N TYR A 575 -13.63 6.41 -5.99
CA TYR A 575 -15.06 6.68 -6.17
C TYR A 575 -15.52 7.86 -5.30
N ARG A 576 -14.65 8.33 -4.40
CA ARG A 576 -14.94 9.38 -3.44
C ARG A 576 -14.57 10.75 -3.98
N ALA A 577 -15.33 11.77 -3.56
CA ALA A 577 -15.09 13.18 -3.89
C ALA A 577 -14.95 13.48 -5.40
N ARG A 578 -15.58 12.67 -6.26
CA ARG A 578 -15.69 12.92 -7.70
C ARG A 578 -16.96 13.71 -8.02
N ARG A 579 -16.89 14.50 -9.09
CA ARG A 579 -18.00 15.31 -9.58
C ARG A 579 -18.26 14.96 -11.03
N SER A 580 -19.54 14.86 -11.41
CA SER A 580 -19.94 14.65 -12.80
C SER A 580 -19.30 15.72 -13.69
N GLY A 581 -18.74 15.28 -14.82
CA GLY A 581 -18.00 16.10 -15.78
C GLY A 581 -16.50 16.26 -15.49
N GLU A 582 -16.02 16.05 -14.26
CA GLU A 582 -14.59 16.15 -13.96
C GLU A 582 -13.84 14.88 -14.40
N GLU A 583 -12.77 15.02 -15.19
CA GLU A 583 -11.97 13.90 -15.71
C GLU A 583 -12.79 12.84 -16.47
N GLY A 584 -13.96 13.24 -16.99
CA GLY A 584 -14.91 12.37 -17.68
C GLY A 584 -15.81 11.53 -16.77
N TRP A 585 -15.85 11.82 -15.46
CA TRP A 585 -16.74 11.13 -14.53
C TRP A 585 -18.21 11.36 -14.92
N PRO A 586 -19.07 10.31 -14.92
CA PRO A 586 -20.48 10.43 -15.28
C PRO A 586 -21.26 11.31 -14.31
#